data_AF-A0AAN5I6Y5-F1
#
_entry.id   AF-A0AAN5I6Y5-F1
#
_cell.length_a   1.000
_cell.length_b   1.000
_cell.length_c   1.000
_cell.angle_alpha   90.00
_cell.angle_beta   90.00
_cell.angle_gamma   90.00
#
_symmetry.space_group_name_H-M   'P 1'
#
loop_
_entity.id
_entity.type
_entity.pdbx_description
1 polymer ?
#
loop_
_entity_poly.entity_id
_entity_poly.type
_entity_poly.pdbx_seq_one_letter_code
_entity_poly.pdbx_strand_id
1 'polypeptide(L)'
;SRVSTILRFGRCQIYSKLPDSYTNRLLSLVIILNIKNAIDEDLFVPMFSRSSMDNPHTGCRSFLDRQFWSAIKLMQCVSVFSGVLSDALVAQLCFSISNRVCVIALQLVDMCEPHVIIKTRALLSRIRRWIRFGRVNELRPLLTCLSNVQKCHSDHKDLMRETQSAIEEIQRSIHP
;
A
#
# COMPACT_ATOMS: atom_id res chain seq x y z
N SER A 1 -3.28 2.61 -35.98
CA SER A 1 -2.35 2.44 -34.85
C SER A 1 -3.15 2.05 -33.62
N ARG A 2 -2.99 0.82 -33.14
CA ARG A 2 -3.83 0.18 -32.10
C ARG A 2 -3.28 0.48 -30.70
N VAL A 3 -3.73 1.55 -30.04
CA VAL A 3 -3.70 1.65 -28.56
C VAL A 3 -4.90 2.48 -28.10
N SER A 4 -6.07 1.88 -28.14
CA SER A 4 -7.28 2.39 -27.48
C SER A 4 -8.06 1.16 -27.08
N THR A 5 -8.21 0.89 -25.78
CA THR A 5 -9.34 0.14 -25.15
C THR A 5 -9.06 -0.21 -23.67
N ILE A 6 -7.81 -0.27 -23.19
CA ILE A 6 -7.58 -0.62 -21.78
C ILE A 6 -7.41 0.66 -20.97
N LEU A 7 -8.51 1.20 -20.41
CA LEU A 7 -8.58 2.03 -19.17
C LEU A 7 -9.95 2.68 -18.97
N ARG A 8 -11.05 1.95 -19.23
CA ARG A 8 -12.36 2.29 -18.66
C ARG A 8 -12.96 1.06 -18.02
N PHE A 9 -12.32 0.57 -16.95
CA PHE A 9 -13.06 -0.14 -15.91
C PHE A 9 -13.94 0.91 -15.21
N GLY A 10 -15.09 1.17 -15.83
CA GLY A 10 -16.19 1.84 -15.17
C GLY A 10 -16.48 1.10 -13.87
N ARG A 11 -16.87 1.87 -12.85
CA ARG A 11 -17.38 1.36 -11.58
C ARG A 11 -18.53 0.41 -11.90
N CYS A 12 -18.22 -0.89 -12.03
CA CYS A 12 -19.22 -1.92 -12.25
C CYS A 12 -20.02 -2.05 -10.96
N GLN A 13 -21.12 -1.30 -10.91
CA GLN A 13 -22.21 -1.40 -9.94
C GLN A 13 -22.97 -2.74 -10.05
N ILE A 14 -22.43 -3.72 -10.80
CA ILE A 14 -23.08 -4.98 -11.18
C ILE A 14 -22.99 -6.03 -10.04
N TYR A 15 -22.08 -5.87 -9.09
CA TYR A 15 -21.88 -6.83 -8.00
C TYR A 15 -22.68 -6.53 -6.72
N SER A 16 -23.44 -5.43 -6.65
CA SER A 16 -24.11 -5.03 -5.41
C SER A 16 -25.24 -5.96 -4.94
N LYS A 17 -25.59 -7.00 -5.71
CA LYS A 17 -26.67 -7.96 -5.37
C LYS A 17 -26.47 -9.36 -5.98
N LEU A 18 -25.27 -9.94 -5.88
CA LEU A 18 -25.15 -11.38 -6.14
C LEU A 18 -25.74 -12.15 -4.94
N PRO A 19 -26.65 -13.11 -5.14
CA PRO A 19 -27.17 -13.93 -4.05
C PRO A 19 -26.02 -14.65 -3.35
N ASP A 20 -26.07 -14.79 -2.02
CA ASP A 20 -25.06 -15.45 -1.17
C ASP A 20 -25.04 -16.98 -1.40
N SER A 21 -24.76 -17.34 -2.65
CA SER A 21 -24.65 -18.69 -3.14
C SER A 21 -23.31 -19.28 -2.71
N TYR A 22 -23.29 -20.59 -2.51
CA TYR A 22 -22.08 -21.35 -2.21
C TYR A 22 -20.93 -21.03 -3.20
N THR A 23 -21.25 -20.83 -4.48
CA THR A 23 -20.30 -20.47 -5.53
C THR A 23 -19.60 -19.13 -5.27
N ASN A 24 -20.32 -18.11 -4.79
CA ASN A 24 -19.72 -16.80 -4.49
C ASN A 24 -18.78 -16.88 -3.29
N ARG A 25 -19.13 -17.68 -2.27
CA ARG A 25 -18.24 -17.93 -1.13
C ARG A 25 -16.97 -18.65 -1.57
N LEU A 26 -17.09 -19.68 -2.41
CA LEU A 26 -15.93 -20.38 -2.97
C LEU A 26 -15.03 -19.46 -3.79
N LEU A 27 -15.62 -18.65 -4.67
CA LEU A 27 -14.87 -17.69 -5.49
C LEU A 27 -14.09 -16.71 -4.62
N SER A 28 -14.75 -16.11 -3.61
CA SER A 28 -14.09 -15.20 -2.67
C SER A 28 -12.95 -15.89 -1.93
N LEU A 29 -13.14 -17.12 -1.44
CA LEU A 29 -12.09 -17.88 -0.77
C LEU A 29 -10.87 -18.13 -1.67
N VAL A 30 -11.11 -18.55 -2.93
CA VAL A 30 -10.04 -18.78 -3.90
C VAL A 30 -9.28 -17.48 -4.21
N ILE A 31 -9.99 -16.37 -4.41
CA ILE A 31 -9.36 -15.05 -4.64
C ILE A 31 -8.49 -14.67 -3.45
N ILE A 32 -9.02 -14.77 -2.23
CA ILE A 32 -8.29 -14.43 -1.00
C ILE A 32 -7.03 -15.28 -0.87
N LEU A 33 -7.13 -16.59 -1.09
CA LEU A 33 -6.01 -17.51 -1.01
C LEU A 33 -4.91 -17.14 -2.01
N ASN A 34 -5.28 -16.88 -3.27
CA ASN A 34 -4.30 -16.50 -4.29
C ASN A 34 -3.63 -15.16 -4.00
N ILE A 35 -4.39 -14.16 -3.51
CA ILE A 35 -3.80 -12.87 -3.12
C ILE A 35 -2.84 -13.06 -1.94
N LYS A 36 -3.21 -13.84 -0.92
CA LYS A 36 -2.34 -14.11 0.22
C LYS A 36 -1.06 -14.84 -0.21
N ASN A 37 -1.17 -15.87 -1.03
CA ASN A 37 -0.02 -16.58 -1.58
C ASN A 37 0.88 -15.63 -2.38
N ALA A 38 0.33 -14.75 -3.21
CA ALA A 38 1.13 -13.76 -3.94
C ALA A 38 1.80 -12.75 -3.00
N ILE A 39 1.15 -12.35 -1.91
CA ILE A 39 1.75 -11.49 -0.88
C ILE A 39 2.88 -12.22 -0.16
N ASP A 40 2.73 -13.52 0.11
CA ASP A 40 3.67 -14.30 0.90
C ASP A 40 4.89 -14.76 0.10
N GLU A 41 4.67 -15.25 -1.11
CA GLU A 41 5.70 -15.87 -1.96
C GLU A 41 6.33 -14.89 -2.95
N ASP A 42 5.56 -13.93 -3.49
CA ASP A 42 6.05 -13.06 -4.58
C ASP A 42 6.53 -11.68 -4.11
N LEU A 43 6.16 -11.25 -2.89
CA LEU A 43 6.67 -9.99 -2.33
C LEU A 43 7.92 -10.22 -1.49
N PHE A 44 9.03 -9.74 -2.03
CA PHE A 44 10.28 -9.67 -1.28
C PHE A 44 10.16 -8.77 -0.04
N VAL A 45 10.54 -9.30 1.12
CA VAL A 45 10.71 -8.53 2.37
C VAL A 45 12.11 -7.95 2.39
N PRO A 46 12.27 -6.61 2.34
CA PRO A 46 13.60 -6.01 2.32
C PRO A 46 14.41 -6.27 3.59
N MET A 47 15.42 -7.14 3.50
CA MET A 47 16.35 -7.45 4.59
C MET A 47 17.78 -6.98 4.24
N PHE A 48 17.91 -5.73 3.83
CA PHE A 48 19.20 -5.15 3.43
C PHE A 48 19.89 -4.48 4.62
N SER A 49 21.21 -4.67 4.76
CA SER A 49 22.02 -3.84 5.64
C SER A 49 22.17 -2.43 5.06
N ARG A 50 22.45 -1.43 5.90
CA ARG A 50 22.76 -0.07 5.44
C ARG A 50 23.94 -0.04 4.46
N SER A 51 25.01 -0.78 4.78
CA SER A 51 26.18 -0.91 3.89
C SER A 51 25.83 -1.43 2.50
N SER A 52 24.89 -2.36 2.38
CA SER A 52 24.45 -2.88 1.08
C SER A 52 23.55 -1.90 0.34
N MET A 53 22.78 -1.07 1.05
CA MET A 53 21.95 -0.01 0.46
C MET A 53 22.78 1.16 -0.06
N ASP A 54 23.87 1.50 0.63
CA ASP A 54 24.74 2.61 0.29
C ASP A 54 25.71 2.27 -0.85
N ASN A 55 26.05 0.99 -1.03
CA ASN A 55 26.92 0.53 -2.10
C ASN A 55 26.14 0.36 -3.43
N PRO A 56 26.39 1.18 -4.47
CA PRO A 56 25.65 1.09 -5.74
C PRO A 56 25.88 -0.23 -6.49
N HIS A 57 27.00 -0.91 -6.25
CA HIS A 57 27.36 -2.14 -6.96
C HIS A 57 26.54 -3.37 -6.52
N THR A 58 25.87 -3.32 -5.38
CA THR A 58 25.02 -4.43 -4.90
C THR A 58 23.70 -4.51 -5.66
N GLY A 59 23.25 -3.40 -6.26
CA GLY A 59 21.93 -3.29 -6.86
C GLY A 59 20.76 -3.31 -5.87
N CYS A 60 21.01 -3.43 -4.55
CA CYS A 60 19.97 -3.53 -3.52
C CYS A 60 19.00 -2.35 -3.58
N ARG A 61 19.52 -1.14 -3.74
CA ARG A 61 18.71 0.07 -3.80
C ARG A 61 17.79 0.12 -5.02
N SER A 62 18.33 -0.25 -6.20
CA SER A 62 17.55 -0.35 -7.44
C SER A 62 16.47 -1.42 -7.35
N PHE A 63 16.79 -2.56 -6.72
CA PHE A 63 15.84 -3.62 -6.47
C PHE A 63 14.73 -3.20 -5.50
N LEU A 64 15.07 -2.55 -4.39
CA LEU A 64 14.11 -2.01 -3.42
C LEU A 64 13.12 -1.04 -4.08
N ASP A 65 13.61 -0.17 -4.97
CA ASP A 65 12.78 0.73 -5.76
C ASP A 65 11.77 -0.02 -6.63
N ARG A 66 12.21 -1.05 -7.34
CA ARG A 66 11.31 -1.90 -8.14
C ARG A 66 10.26 -2.58 -7.25
N GLN A 67 10.67 -3.13 -6.11
CA GLN A 67 9.75 -3.78 -5.17
C GLN A 67 8.71 -2.80 -4.62
N PHE A 68 9.11 -1.56 -4.28
CA PHE A 68 8.18 -0.51 -3.85
C PHE A 68 7.10 -0.27 -4.91
N TRP A 69 7.48 -0.04 -6.17
CA TRP A 69 6.52 0.25 -7.23
C TRP A 69 5.65 -0.96 -7.59
N SER A 70 6.19 -2.18 -7.52
CA SER A 70 5.42 -3.42 -7.65
C SER A 70 4.37 -3.54 -6.54
N ALA A 71 4.72 -3.23 -5.29
CA ALA A 71 3.77 -3.22 -4.17
C ALA A 71 2.65 -2.19 -4.37
N ILE A 72 2.96 -0.97 -4.84
CA ILE A 72 1.95 0.05 -5.17
C ILE A 72 0.97 -0.44 -6.24
N LYS A 73 1.48 -1.11 -7.29
CA LYS A 73 0.63 -1.70 -8.34
C LYS A 73 -0.22 -2.85 -7.80
N LEU A 74 0.35 -3.72 -6.97
CA LEU A 74 -0.38 -4.82 -6.35
C LEU A 74 -1.51 -4.30 -5.45
N MET A 75 -1.28 -3.27 -4.63
CA MET A 75 -2.33 -2.64 -3.83
C MET A 75 -3.47 -2.10 -4.71
N GLN A 76 -3.14 -1.53 -5.88
CA GLN A 76 -4.14 -1.08 -6.84
C GLN A 76 -4.94 -2.27 -7.40
N CYS A 77 -4.28 -3.38 -7.75
CA CYS A 77 -4.97 -4.60 -8.19
C CYS A 77 -5.89 -5.16 -7.11
N VAL A 78 -5.41 -5.28 -5.87
CA VAL A 78 -6.20 -5.76 -4.73
C VAL A 78 -7.41 -4.85 -4.47
N SER A 79 -7.24 -3.53 -4.60
CA SER A 79 -8.33 -2.56 -4.43
C SER A 79 -9.48 -2.72 -5.43
N VAL A 80 -9.23 -3.30 -6.61
CA VAL A 80 -10.28 -3.56 -7.62
C VAL A 80 -11.26 -4.64 -7.16
N PHE A 81 -10.86 -5.50 -6.22
CA PHE A 81 -11.75 -6.53 -5.65
C PHE A 81 -12.75 -5.98 -4.62
N SER A 82 -12.74 -4.67 -4.31
CA SER A 82 -13.81 -4.04 -3.53
C SER A 82 -15.16 -4.23 -4.23
N GLY A 83 -16.14 -4.75 -3.48
CA GLY A 83 -17.46 -5.12 -4.01
C GLY A 83 -17.58 -6.62 -4.37
N VAL A 84 -16.47 -7.33 -4.54
CA VAL A 84 -16.42 -8.80 -4.55
C VAL A 84 -16.01 -9.32 -3.18
N LEU A 85 -14.97 -8.70 -2.61
CA LEU A 85 -14.53 -8.88 -1.23
C LEU A 85 -15.07 -7.73 -0.36
N SER A 86 -15.17 -7.96 0.95
CA SER A 86 -15.53 -6.89 1.88
C SER A 86 -14.42 -5.84 1.93
N ASP A 87 -14.80 -4.57 2.07
CA ASP A 87 -13.84 -3.46 2.16
C ASP A 87 -12.85 -3.63 3.32
N ALA A 88 -13.30 -4.21 4.45
CA ALA A 88 -12.44 -4.53 5.58
C ALA A 88 -11.34 -5.55 5.21
N LEU A 89 -11.67 -6.55 4.39
CA LEU A 89 -10.69 -7.55 3.96
C LEU A 89 -9.72 -6.98 2.92
N VAL A 90 -10.23 -6.21 1.96
CA VAL A 90 -9.39 -5.50 0.99
C VAL A 90 -8.41 -4.56 1.70
N ALA A 91 -8.89 -3.85 2.73
CA ALA A 91 -8.06 -2.99 3.58
C ALA A 91 -6.96 -3.80 4.29
N GLN A 92 -7.30 -4.91 4.95
CA GLN A 92 -6.31 -5.79 5.60
C GLN A 92 -5.21 -6.27 4.63
N LEU A 93 -5.59 -6.68 3.42
CA LEU A 93 -4.62 -7.08 2.39
C LEU A 93 -3.75 -5.91 1.94
N CYS A 94 -4.33 -4.72 1.74
CA CYS A 94 -3.58 -3.51 1.40
C CYS A 94 -2.61 -3.09 2.51
N PHE A 95 -2.98 -3.20 3.78
CA PHE A 95 -2.08 -2.94 4.90
C PHE A 95 -0.96 -3.98 4.99
N SER A 96 -1.26 -5.26 4.75
CA SER A 96 -0.26 -6.32 4.69
C SER A 96 0.82 -6.02 3.64
N ILE A 97 0.42 -5.66 2.42
CA ILE A 97 1.35 -5.26 1.34
C ILE A 97 2.15 -4.02 1.73
N SER A 98 1.46 -2.97 2.20
CA SER A 98 2.08 -1.70 2.57
C SER A 98 3.14 -1.87 3.66
N ASN A 99 2.82 -2.60 4.73
CA ASN A 99 3.74 -2.77 5.85
C ASN A 99 4.89 -3.71 5.52
N ARG A 100 4.66 -4.72 4.66
CA ARG A 100 5.70 -5.67 4.24
C ARG A 100 6.75 -5.05 3.32
N VAL A 101 6.35 -4.12 2.45
CA VAL A 101 7.25 -3.57 1.43
C VAL A 101 7.37 -2.06 1.52
N CYS A 102 6.26 -1.32 1.43
CA CYS A 102 6.29 0.14 1.26
C CYS A 102 6.88 0.86 2.48
N VAL A 103 6.39 0.54 3.68
CA VAL A 103 6.85 1.17 4.94
C VAL A 103 8.32 0.83 5.19
N ILE A 104 8.70 -0.44 5.03
CA ILE A 104 10.08 -0.89 5.20
C ILE A 104 10.99 -0.21 4.18
N ALA A 105 10.58 -0.12 2.91
CA ALA A 105 11.38 0.50 1.87
C ALA A 105 11.64 1.99 2.13
N LEU A 106 10.67 2.72 2.68
CA LEU A 106 10.88 4.10 3.11
C LEU A 106 11.85 4.20 4.30
N GLN A 107 11.84 3.21 5.19
CA GLN A 107 12.71 3.18 6.39
C GLN A 107 14.15 2.73 6.12
N LEU A 108 14.41 2.06 4.99
CA LEU A 108 15.74 1.59 4.61
C LEU A 108 16.57 2.60 3.81
N VAL A 109 15.94 3.66 3.31
CA VAL A 109 16.61 4.77 2.61
C VAL A 109 16.78 5.96 3.55
N ASP A 110 17.63 6.91 3.17
CA ASP A 110 17.66 8.19 3.87
C ASP A 110 16.32 8.91 3.67
N MET A 111 15.62 9.13 4.79
CA MET A 111 14.30 9.73 4.84
C MET A 111 14.28 11.16 4.31
N CYS A 112 15.40 11.88 4.32
CA CYS A 112 15.52 13.25 3.81
C CYS A 112 15.62 13.32 2.28
N GLU A 113 15.73 12.19 1.58
CA GLU A 113 15.91 12.22 0.14
C GLU A 113 14.64 12.65 -0.62
N PRO A 114 14.75 13.41 -1.73
CA PRO A 114 13.59 13.91 -2.48
C PRO A 114 12.65 12.80 -3.00
N HIS A 115 13.19 11.63 -3.32
CA HIS A 115 12.41 10.51 -3.86
C HIS A 115 11.42 9.92 -2.83
N VAL A 116 11.67 10.13 -1.53
CA VAL A 116 10.77 9.75 -0.42
C VAL A 116 9.43 10.46 -0.53
N ILE A 117 9.41 11.70 -1.01
CA ILE A 117 8.18 12.49 -1.21
C ILE A 117 7.26 11.78 -2.20
N ILE A 118 7.82 11.39 -3.36
CA ILE A 118 7.07 10.76 -4.45
C ILE A 118 6.51 9.40 -3.98
N LYS A 119 7.34 8.61 -3.30
CA LYS A 119 6.93 7.32 -2.74
C LYS A 119 5.85 7.47 -1.66
N THR A 120 6.02 8.41 -0.73
CA THR A 120 5.04 8.69 0.32
C THR A 120 3.69 9.07 -0.27
N ARG A 121 3.66 9.95 -1.27
CA ARG A 121 2.43 10.32 -1.98
C ARG A 121 1.78 9.14 -2.68
N ALA A 122 2.57 8.32 -3.38
CA ALA A 122 2.06 7.12 -4.04
C ALA A 122 1.41 6.18 -3.02
N LEU A 123 2.07 5.93 -1.88
CA LEU A 123 1.53 5.11 -0.79
C LEU A 123 0.25 5.70 -0.21
N LEU A 124 0.25 6.98 0.16
CA LEU A 124 -0.92 7.67 0.71
C LEU A 124 -2.11 7.61 -0.25
N SER A 125 -1.88 7.82 -1.54
CA SER A 125 -2.94 7.76 -2.55
C SER A 125 -3.65 6.40 -2.61
N ARG A 126 -2.95 5.31 -2.24
CA ARG A 126 -3.49 3.94 -2.26
C ARG A 126 -4.09 3.53 -0.93
N ILE A 127 -3.47 3.94 0.19
CA ILE A 127 -3.88 3.47 1.52
C ILE A 127 -4.97 4.33 2.16
N ARG A 128 -5.08 5.62 1.79
CA ARG A 128 -5.93 6.59 2.51
C ARG A 128 -7.39 6.15 2.66
N ARG A 129 -7.99 5.60 1.59
CA ARG A 129 -9.37 5.11 1.63
C ARG A 129 -9.58 4.00 2.68
N TRP A 130 -8.54 3.21 2.93
CA TRP A 130 -8.57 2.02 3.76
C TRP A 130 -8.28 2.30 5.23
N ILE A 131 -7.76 3.48 5.60
CA ILE A 131 -7.38 3.86 6.98
C ILE A 131 -8.48 3.56 7.99
N ARG A 132 -9.74 3.90 7.66
CA ARG A 132 -10.91 3.69 8.53
C ARG A 132 -11.18 2.23 8.92
N PHE A 133 -10.62 1.27 8.18
CA PHE A 133 -10.78 -0.17 8.42
C PHE A 133 -9.54 -0.80 9.07
N GLY A 134 -8.47 -0.01 9.28
CA GLY A 134 -7.20 -0.52 9.76
C GLY A 134 -7.22 -0.79 11.26
N ARG A 135 -6.57 -1.89 11.66
CA ARG A 135 -6.34 -2.19 13.08
C ARG A 135 -5.13 -1.42 13.58
N VAL A 136 -5.07 -1.23 14.90
CA VAL A 136 -3.96 -0.52 15.57
C VAL A 136 -2.58 -1.04 15.14
N ASN A 137 -2.39 -2.36 15.09
CA ASN A 137 -1.11 -2.99 14.72
C ASN A 137 -0.75 -2.80 13.24
N GLU A 138 -1.75 -2.61 12.38
CA GLU A 138 -1.56 -2.35 10.94
C GLU A 138 -1.23 -0.89 10.68
N LEU A 139 -1.82 0.02 11.45
CA LEU A 139 -1.69 1.47 11.25
C LEU A 139 -0.47 2.07 11.96
N ARG A 140 0.00 1.49 13.07
CA ARG A 140 1.16 2.01 13.83
C ARG A 140 2.45 2.15 12.99
N PRO A 141 2.87 1.16 12.18
CA PRO A 141 4.06 1.30 11.36
C PRO A 141 3.96 2.47 10.37
N LEU A 142 2.79 2.63 9.74
CA LEU A 142 2.50 3.72 8.82
C LEU A 142 2.52 5.07 9.55
N LEU A 143 1.90 5.18 10.73
CA LEU A 143 1.90 6.40 11.54
C LEU A 143 3.32 6.86 11.87
N THR A 144 4.17 5.95 12.36
CA THR A 144 5.58 6.23 12.65
C THR A 144 6.34 6.66 11.39
N CYS A 145 6.12 5.97 10.27
CA CYS A 145 6.74 6.32 9.00
C CYS A 145 6.38 7.73 8.53
N LEU A 146 5.08 8.08 8.52
CA LEU A 146 4.62 9.40 8.09
C LEU A 146 5.13 10.52 9.01
N SER A 147 5.19 10.26 10.32
CA SER A 147 5.73 11.21 11.29
C SER A 147 7.22 11.48 11.06
N ASN A 148 7.99 10.46 10.68
CA ASN A 148 9.40 10.63 10.33
C ASN A 148 9.58 11.38 9.00
N VAL A 149 8.75 11.10 8.00
CA VAL A 149 8.75 11.83 6.72
C VAL A 149 8.48 13.32 6.94
N GLN A 150 7.51 13.68 7.80
CA GLN A 150 7.23 15.08 8.12
C GLN A 150 8.42 15.82 8.75
N LYS A 151 9.15 15.16 9.66
CA LYS A 151 10.33 15.75 10.30
C LYS A 151 11.44 16.07 9.29
N CYS A 152 11.62 15.19 8.30
CA CYS A 152 12.66 15.33 7.29
C CYS A 152 12.29 16.29 6.15
N HIS A 153 10.99 16.45 5.85
CA HIS A 153 10.49 17.23 4.70
C HIS A 153 9.60 18.42 5.12
N SER A 154 10.00 19.14 6.18
CA SER A 154 9.23 20.27 6.73
C SER A 154 8.98 21.40 5.72
N ASP A 155 9.89 21.58 4.76
CA ASP A 155 9.83 22.65 3.77
C ASP A 155 8.77 22.40 2.68
N HIS A 156 8.37 21.14 2.48
CA HIS A 156 7.36 20.75 1.51
C HIS A 156 5.94 20.87 2.08
N LYS A 157 5.41 22.10 2.11
CA LYS A 157 4.10 22.44 2.69
C LYS A 157 2.93 21.58 2.22
N ASP A 158 2.93 21.14 0.96
CA ASP A 158 1.85 20.30 0.43
C ASP A 158 1.92 18.87 0.98
N LEU A 159 3.13 18.28 1.00
CA LEU A 159 3.35 16.97 1.62
C LEU A 159 3.01 17.02 3.11
N MET A 160 3.40 18.08 3.81
CA MET A 160 3.08 18.27 5.24
C MET A 160 1.57 18.26 5.48
N ARG A 161 0.78 18.96 4.65
CA ARG A 161 -0.69 18.95 4.74
C ARG A 161 -1.27 17.56 4.46
N GLU A 162 -0.81 16.89 3.41
CA GLU A 162 -1.28 15.56 3.03
C GLU A 162 -1.00 14.52 4.14
N THR A 163 0.24 14.51 4.66
CA THR A 163 0.70 13.60 5.72
C THR A 163 0.04 13.91 7.06
N GLN A 164 -0.09 15.18 7.45
CA GLN A 164 -0.75 15.59 8.69
C GLN A 164 -2.21 15.12 8.71
N SER A 165 -2.92 15.36 7.62
CA SER A 165 -4.30 14.92 7.48
C SER A 165 -4.43 13.40 7.57
N ALA A 166 -3.50 12.64 6.96
CA ALA A 166 -3.48 11.18 7.08
C ALA A 166 -3.14 10.71 8.50
N ILE A 167 -2.20 11.37 9.20
CA ILE A 167 -1.84 11.07 10.59
C ILE A 167 -3.05 11.24 11.51
N GLU A 168 -3.81 12.32 11.35
CA GLU A 168 -5.02 12.53 12.14
C GLU A 168 -6.10 11.48 11.86
N GLU A 169 -6.30 11.11 10.59
CA GLU A 169 -7.22 10.01 10.23
C GLU A 169 -6.80 8.69 10.89
N ILE A 170 -5.49 8.39 10.92
CA ILE A 170 -4.95 7.21 11.58
C ILE A 170 -5.16 7.28 13.09
N GLN A 171 -4.85 8.41 13.72
CA GLN A 171 -5.00 8.59 15.18
C GLN A 171 -6.46 8.41 15.63
N ARG A 172 -7.43 8.97 14.88
CA ARG A 172 -8.86 8.76 15.10
C ARG A 172 -9.27 7.30 14.93
N SER A 173 -8.63 6.57 14.03
CA SER A 173 -8.92 5.14 13.80
C SER A 173 -8.29 4.23 14.88
N ILE A 174 -7.21 4.67 15.54
CA ILE A 174 -6.53 3.93 16.63
C ILE A 174 -7.24 4.13 17.98
N HIS A 175 -7.79 5.33 18.22
CA HIS A 175 -8.52 5.69 19.43
C HIS A 175 -9.95 6.11 19.03
N PRO A 176 -10.83 5.14 18.72
CA PRO A 176 -12.20 5.42 18.26
C PRO A 176 -13.05 6.13 19.30
#